data_AF-A0A9E3TY52-F1
#
_entry.id   AF-A0A9E3TY52-F1
#
_cell.length_a   1.000
_cell.length_b   1.000
_cell.length_c   1.000
_cell.angle_alpha   90.00
_cell.angle_beta   90.00
_cell.angle_gamma   90.00
#
_symmetry.space_group_name_H-M   'P 1'
#
loop_
_entity.id
_entity.type
_entity.pdbx_description
1 polymer ?
#
loop_
_entity_poly.entity_id
_entity_poly.type
_entity_poly.pdbx_seq_one_letter_code
_entity_poly.pdbx_strand_id
1 'polypeptide(L)'
;MNSKHVQRLIVLAILTVGGSLTLLTGSPIPLWHIETLNDPVAVVSTTKTHLILDNGQRMTLPFITELPYDSPLFQAAILEGIEINDDGSAFGLMWLDRSCGNDPFVWNKVRVNLGDLAGALNPNGIDKSIVHPDAIAYLEECKRIDLTQTIRSHQKGHLTMWDRINMSAVREQFEHSALLAEADSH
;
A
#
# COMPACT_ATOMS: atom_id res chain seq x y z
N MET A 1 27.83 -15.02 -46.18
CA MET A 1 27.44 -15.61 -44.88
C MET A 1 26.11 -16.33 -45.07
N ASN A 2 26.01 -17.62 -44.72
CA ASN A 2 24.80 -18.43 -45.00
C ASN A 2 23.62 -17.94 -44.14
N SER A 3 22.47 -17.64 -44.76
CA SER A 3 21.25 -17.16 -44.07
C SER A 3 20.86 -18.06 -42.88
N LYS A 4 21.08 -19.38 -43.00
CA LYS A 4 20.80 -20.37 -41.93
C LYS A 4 21.69 -20.19 -40.70
N HIS A 5 22.95 -19.75 -40.86
CA HIS A 5 23.85 -19.51 -39.72
C HIS A 5 23.46 -18.25 -38.96
N VAL A 6 23.05 -17.20 -39.67
CA VAL A 6 22.56 -15.95 -39.06
C VAL A 6 21.30 -16.22 -38.24
N GLN A 7 20.35 -16.97 -38.80
CA GLN A 7 19.12 -17.33 -38.09
C GLN A 7 19.39 -18.13 -36.79
N ARG A 8 20.35 -19.09 -36.83
CA ARG A 8 20.74 -19.86 -35.64
C ARG A 8 21.36 -19.00 -34.56
N LEU A 9 22.24 -18.05 -34.93
CA LEU A 9 22.85 -17.14 -33.96
C LEU A 9 21.83 -16.22 -33.30
N ILE A 10 20.86 -15.71 -34.08
CA ILE A 10 19.75 -14.90 -33.54
C ILE A 10 18.92 -15.72 -32.55
N VAL A 11 18.54 -16.95 -32.92
CA VAL A 11 17.77 -17.83 -32.01
C VAL A 11 18.55 -18.13 -30.74
N LEU A 12 19.85 -18.42 -30.84
CA LEU A 12 20.69 -18.72 -29.67
C LEU A 12 20.78 -17.50 -28.74
N ALA A 13 20.99 -16.30 -29.29
CA ALA A 13 21.03 -15.07 -28.52
C ALA A 13 19.70 -14.79 -27.81
N ILE A 14 18.57 -14.98 -28.49
CA ILE A 14 17.24 -14.83 -27.88
C ILE A 14 17.05 -15.84 -26.75
N LEU A 15 17.43 -17.11 -26.95
CA LEU A 15 17.32 -18.14 -25.92
C LEU A 15 18.25 -17.89 -24.73
N THR A 16 19.46 -17.40 -24.95
CA THR A 16 20.38 -17.06 -23.86
C THR A 16 19.86 -15.86 -23.07
N VAL A 17 19.47 -14.77 -23.74
CA VAL A 17 18.95 -13.57 -23.06
C VAL A 17 17.64 -13.88 -22.34
N GLY A 18 16.68 -14.52 -23.02
CA GLY A 18 15.40 -14.91 -22.43
C GLY A 18 15.55 -15.93 -21.30
N GLY A 19 16.45 -16.90 -21.46
CA GLY A 19 16.77 -17.89 -20.44
C GLY A 19 17.41 -17.27 -19.20
N SER A 20 18.41 -16.39 -19.37
CA SER A 20 19.01 -15.65 -18.25
C SER A 20 18.01 -14.75 -17.53
N LEU A 21 17.12 -14.06 -18.26
CA LEU A 21 16.08 -13.23 -17.65
C LEU A 21 15.07 -14.07 -16.86
N THR A 22 14.68 -15.22 -17.40
CA THR A 22 13.78 -16.18 -16.73
C THR A 22 14.43 -16.75 -15.47
N LEU A 23 15.71 -17.10 -15.51
CA LEU A 23 16.44 -17.60 -14.34
C LEU A 23 16.57 -16.54 -13.24
N LEU A 24 16.74 -15.27 -13.61
CA LEU A 24 16.89 -14.18 -12.64
C LEU A 24 15.56 -13.68 -12.09
N THR A 25 14.50 -13.61 -12.89
CA THR A 25 13.26 -12.92 -12.47
C THR A 25 12.04 -13.84 -12.42
N GLY A 26 12.21 -15.13 -12.71
CA GLY A 26 11.10 -16.08 -12.84
C GLY A 26 10.22 -15.87 -14.09
N SER A 27 10.42 -14.78 -14.85
CA SER A 27 9.69 -14.46 -16.07
C SER A 27 10.62 -13.87 -17.14
N PRO A 28 10.54 -14.28 -18.41
CA PRO A 28 11.26 -13.62 -19.49
C PRO A 28 10.72 -12.22 -19.83
N ILE A 29 9.57 -11.84 -19.27
CA ILE A 29 8.86 -10.59 -19.58
C ILE A 29 8.51 -9.86 -18.28
N PRO A 30 8.87 -8.58 -18.12
CA PRO A 30 8.40 -7.73 -17.03
C PRO A 30 6.87 -7.78 -16.91
N LEU A 31 6.36 -8.06 -15.72
CA LEU A 31 4.94 -8.12 -15.46
C LEU A 31 4.41 -6.78 -14.91
N TRP A 32 3.15 -6.52 -15.23
CA TRP A 32 2.36 -5.40 -14.73
C TRP A 32 1.24 -5.93 -13.86
N HIS A 33 1.10 -5.38 -12.66
CA HIS A 33 -0.07 -5.55 -11.81
C HIS A 33 -0.60 -4.17 -11.46
N ILE A 34 -1.78 -3.83 -11.95
CA ILE A 34 -2.37 -2.51 -11.73
C ILE A 34 -3.80 -2.74 -11.25
N GLU A 35 -4.01 -2.54 -9.95
CA GLU A 35 -5.32 -2.52 -9.35
C GLU A 35 -6.02 -1.19 -9.64
N THR A 36 -7.36 -1.21 -9.62
CA THR A 36 -8.21 -0.06 -9.91
C THR A 36 -9.14 0.20 -8.73
N LEU A 37 -9.54 1.45 -8.56
CA LEU A 37 -10.63 1.84 -7.67
C LEU A 37 -11.96 1.73 -8.41
N ASN A 38 -13.00 1.26 -7.71
CA ASN A 38 -14.37 1.34 -8.20
C ASN A 38 -14.98 2.67 -7.77
N ASP A 39 -15.57 3.40 -8.72
CA ASP A 39 -16.23 4.70 -8.49
C ASP A 39 -15.41 5.68 -7.62
N PRO A 40 -14.16 6.01 -8.01
CA PRO A 40 -13.29 6.84 -7.20
C PRO A 40 -13.85 8.26 -7.04
N VAL A 41 -13.86 8.74 -5.80
CA VAL A 41 -14.24 10.10 -5.44
C VAL A 41 -12.98 10.92 -5.21
N ALA A 42 -12.83 12.07 -5.87
CA ALA A 42 -11.63 12.88 -5.74
C ALA A 42 -11.53 13.51 -4.34
N VAL A 43 -10.33 13.52 -3.76
CA VAL A 43 -10.05 14.22 -2.50
C VAL A 43 -9.54 15.62 -2.82
N VAL A 44 -10.31 16.64 -2.43
CA VAL A 44 -9.98 18.06 -2.66
C VAL A 44 -8.95 18.56 -1.68
N SER A 45 -9.10 18.18 -0.41
CA SER A 45 -8.14 18.54 0.64
C SER A 45 -8.20 17.58 1.82
N THR A 46 -7.13 17.58 2.61
CA THR A 46 -7.01 16.75 3.80
C THR A 46 -6.76 17.63 5.02
N THR A 47 -7.49 17.34 6.09
CA THR A 47 -7.27 17.96 7.40
C THR A 47 -6.71 16.93 8.36
N LYS A 48 -6.40 17.34 9.59
CA LYS A 48 -5.99 16.43 10.66
C LYS A 48 -7.01 15.34 10.98
N THR A 49 -8.30 15.54 10.75
CA THR A 49 -9.33 14.61 11.25
C THR A 49 -10.18 14.00 10.14
N HIS A 50 -10.20 14.59 8.95
CA HIS A 50 -11.05 14.13 7.86
C HIS A 50 -10.50 14.53 6.49
N LEU A 51 -10.92 13.76 5.48
CA LEU A 51 -10.79 14.05 4.06
C LEU A 51 -11.97 14.92 3.62
N ILE A 52 -11.74 15.89 2.74
CA ILE A 52 -12.78 16.68 2.08
C ILE A 52 -12.85 16.24 0.63
N LEU A 53 -13.98 15.68 0.24
CA LEU A 53 -14.22 15.11 -1.09
C LEU A 53 -14.77 16.16 -2.06
N ASP A 54 -14.67 15.91 -3.36
CA ASP A 54 -15.13 16.82 -4.43
C ASP A 54 -16.64 17.05 -4.45
N ASN A 55 -17.40 16.07 -3.95
CA ASN A 55 -18.83 16.18 -3.70
C ASN A 55 -19.18 17.02 -2.44
N GLY A 56 -18.17 17.55 -1.73
CA GLY A 56 -18.33 18.36 -0.52
C GLY A 56 -18.49 17.57 0.78
N GLN A 57 -18.52 16.24 0.71
CA GLN A 57 -18.60 15.37 1.88
C GLN A 57 -17.30 15.43 2.70
N ARG A 58 -17.45 15.33 4.02
CA ARG A 58 -16.34 15.13 4.95
C ARG A 58 -16.33 13.65 5.35
N MET A 59 -15.20 12.99 5.12
CA MET A 59 -15.02 11.58 5.43
C MET A 59 -13.96 11.40 6.51
N THR A 60 -14.34 10.72 7.59
CA THR A 60 -13.41 10.19 8.60
C THR A 60 -13.04 8.76 8.23
N LEU A 61 -11.84 8.32 8.62
CA LEU A 61 -11.46 6.92 8.48
C LEU A 61 -11.83 6.16 9.76
N PRO A 62 -12.43 4.96 9.67
CA PRO A 62 -12.70 4.13 10.83
C PRO A 62 -11.46 3.95 11.72
N PHE A 63 -11.63 4.07 13.03
CA PHE A 63 -10.58 3.91 14.05
C PHE A 63 -9.43 4.93 14.02
N ILE A 64 -9.47 5.94 13.14
CA ILE A 64 -8.44 6.98 13.05
C ILE A 64 -9.00 8.33 13.48
N THR A 65 -8.44 8.89 14.55
CA THR A 65 -8.75 10.22 15.09
C THR A 65 -7.86 11.32 14.49
N GLU A 66 -6.59 11.03 14.18
CA GLU A 66 -5.67 11.98 13.54
C GLU A 66 -5.02 11.37 12.27
N LEU A 67 -5.39 11.90 11.12
CA LEU A 67 -4.84 11.56 9.81
C LEU A 67 -3.41 12.11 9.66
N PRO A 68 -2.48 11.33 9.07
CA PRO A 68 -1.16 11.81 8.69
C PRO A 68 -1.23 12.65 7.40
N TYR A 69 -1.98 13.75 7.43
CA TYR A 69 -2.33 14.57 6.27
C TYR A 69 -1.11 15.25 5.60
N ASP A 70 0.02 15.35 6.28
CA ASP A 70 1.28 15.87 5.76
C ASP A 70 2.23 14.77 5.27
N SER A 71 1.89 13.49 5.47
CA SER A 71 2.71 12.37 5.03
C SER A 71 2.70 12.24 3.51
N PRO A 72 3.87 12.17 2.84
CA PRO A 72 3.95 11.99 1.40
C PRO A 72 3.35 10.67 0.93
N LEU A 73 3.41 9.62 1.75
CA LEU A 73 2.80 8.33 1.42
C LEU A 73 1.27 8.42 1.47
N PHE A 74 0.73 9.10 2.48
CA PHE A 74 -0.72 9.28 2.59
C PHE A 74 -1.26 10.15 1.44
N GLN A 75 -0.55 11.23 1.09
CA GLN A 75 -0.88 12.07 -0.06
C GLN A 75 -0.80 11.31 -1.39
N ALA A 76 0.19 10.43 -1.55
CA ALA A 76 0.29 9.57 -2.74
C ALA A 76 -0.89 8.60 -2.84
N ALA A 77 -1.35 8.04 -1.72
CA ALA A 77 -2.45 7.09 -1.68
C ALA A 77 -3.79 7.66 -2.15
N ILE A 78 -4.03 8.94 -1.86
CA ILE A 78 -5.31 9.63 -2.16
C ILE A 78 -5.27 10.43 -3.46
N LEU A 79 -4.12 10.48 -4.14
CA LEU A 79 -3.89 11.35 -5.29
C LEU A 79 -4.85 11.08 -6.45
N GLU A 80 -5.26 9.82 -6.63
CA GLU A 80 -6.15 9.38 -7.71
C GLU A 80 -7.62 9.27 -7.27
N GLY A 81 -7.95 9.88 -6.14
CA GLY A 81 -9.23 9.70 -5.47
C GLY A 81 -9.24 8.47 -4.57
N ILE A 82 -10.40 8.22 -3.98
CA ILE A 82 -10.62 7.13 -3.04
C ILE A 82 -11.89 6.35 -3.40
N GLU A 83 -11.85 5.04 -3.23
CA GLU A 83 -13.03 4.17 -3.23
C GLU A 83 -13.56 4.08 -1.80
N ILE A 84 -14.87 4.27 -1.62
CA ILE A 84 -15.52 4.19 -0.32
C ILE A 84 -16.47 3.01 -0.35
N ASN A 85 -16.28 2.06 0.55
CA ASN A 85 -17.16 0.90 0.68
C ASN A 85 -18.34 1.19 1.62
N ASP A 86 -19.35 0.33 1.59
CA ASP A 86 -20.57 0.43 2.41
C ASP A 86 -20.30 0.36 3.93
N ASP A 87 -19.20 -0.27 4.34
CA ASP A 87 -18.75 -0.33 5.75
C ASP A 87 -18.01 0.94 6.21
N GLY A 88 -17.87 1.94 5.32
CA GLY A 88 -17.15 3.18 5.57
C GLY A 88 -15.63 3.06 5.45
N SER A 89 -15.10 1.89 5.09
CA SER A 89 -13.68 1.76 4.75
C SER A 89 -13.38 2.52 3.45
N ALA A 90 -12.23 3.19 3.42
CA ALA A 90 -11.76 3.91 2.25
C ALA A 90 -10.47 3.29 1.72
N PHE A 91 -10.36 3.25 0.40
CA PHE A 91 -9.21 2.72 -0.30
C PHE A 91 -8.62 3.74 -1.26
N GLY A 92 -7.30 3.84 -1.25
CA GLY A 92 -6.52 4.59 -2.24
C GLY A 92 -5.73 3.66 -3.16
N LEU A 93 -4.92 4.23 -4.05
CA LEU A 93 -3.97 3.49 -4.88
C LEU A 93 -2.55 3.92 -4.56
N MET A 94 -1.64 2.95 -4.43
CA MET A 94 -0.22 3.21 -4.24
C MET A 94 0.64 2.31 -5.11
N TRP A 95 1.77 2.86 -5.53
CA TRP A 95 2.84 2.04 -6.10
C TRP A 95 3.51 1.24 -5.00
N LEU A 96 3.76 -0.04 -5.27
CA LEU A 96 4.50 -0.95 -4.43
C LEU A 96 5.84 -1.25 -5.11
N ASP A 97 6.93 -0.91 -4.43
CA ASP A 97 8.25 -1.32 -4.84
C ASP A 97 8.39 -2.84 -4.79
N ARG A 98 9.27 -3.36 -5.65
CA ARG A 98 9.53 -4.80 -5.72
C ARG A 98 9.96 -5.34 -4.37
N SER A 99 9.36 -6.46 -3.98
CA SER A 99 9.66 -7.09 -2.69
C SER A 99 11.07 -7.70 -2.68
N CYS A 100 11.56 -8.17 -3.84
CA CYS A 100 12.90 -8.67 -4.02
C CYS A 100 13.43 -8.37 -5.43
N GLY A 101 14.76 -8.44 -5.64
CA GLY A 101 15.39 -8.17 -6.94
C GLY A 101 14.91 -9.09 -8.08
N ASN A 102 14.36 -10.26 -7.74
CA ASN A 102 13.88 -11.27 -8.67
C ASN A 102 12.36 -11.24 -8.86
N ASP A 103 11.65 -10.27 -8.27
CA ASP A 103 10.21 -10.10 -8.46
C ASP A 103 9.91 -9.73 -9.93
N PRO A 104 9.11 -10.54 -10.65
CA PRO A 104 8.76 -10.27 -12.03
C PRO A 104 7.84 -9.06 -12.19
N PHE A 105 7.13 -8.63 -11.14
CA PHE A 105 6.22 -7.48 -11.19
C PHE A 105 6.98 -6.17 -11.05
N VAL A 106 7.30 -5.57 -12.19
CA VAL A 106 8.13 -4.37 -12.24
C VAL A 106 7.34 -3.11 -11.94
N TRP A 107 6.08 -3.08 -12.36
CA TRP A 107 5.15 -2.01 -12.05
C TRP A 107 3.97 -2.65 -11.32
N ASN A 108 3.91 -2.37 -10.03
CA ASN A 108 2.92 -2.92 -9.14
C ASN A 108 2.18 -1.76 -8.47
N LYS A 109 0.92 -1.57 -8.82
CA LYS A 109 0.04 -0.58 -8.21
C LYS A 109 -1.08 -1.31 -7.51
N VAL A 110 -1.22 -1.08 -6.22
CA VAL A 110 -2.12 -1.81 -5.34
C VAL A 110 -3.12 -0.88 -4.69
N ARG A 111 -4.30 -1.42 -4.45
CA ARG A 111 -5.35 -0.82 -3.64
C ARG A 111 -4.97 -0.96 -2.17
N VAL A 112 -5.01 0.16 -1.44
CA VAL A 112 -4.58 0.24 -0.05
C VAL A 112 -5.71 0.75 0.82
N ASN A 113 -5.99 0.08 1.94
CA ASN A 113 -6.92 0.61 2.93
C ASN A 113 -6.27 1.81 3.63
N LEU A 114 -6.94 2.96 3.60
CA LEU A 114 -6.39 4.22 4.12
C LEU A 114 -6.35 4.24 5.66
N GLY A 115 -7.25 3.52 6.33
CA GLY A 115 -7.22 3.39 7.79
C GLY A 115 -5.98 2.63 8.26
N ASP A 116 -5.69 1.49 7.62
CA ASP A 116 -4.48 0.71 7.89
C ASP A 116 -3.21 1.53 7.63
N LEU A 117 -3.17 2.24 6.50
CA LEU A 117 -2.05 3.12 6.14
C LEU A 117 -1.89 4.26 7.16
N ALA A 118 -2.98 4.93 7.53
CA ALA A 118 -2.95 6.02 8.48
C ALA A 118 -2.47 5.56 9.86
N GLY A 119 -2.98 4.42 10.34
CA GLY A 119 -2.53 3.82 11.60
C GLY A 119 -1.07 3.40 11.57
N ALA A 120 -0.57 2.91 10.43
CA ALA A 120 0.85 2.52 10.31
C ALA A 120 1.79 3.73 10.24
N LEU A 121 1.35 4.84 9.66
CA LEU A 121 2.10 6.10 9.57
C LEU A 121 2.07 6.91 10.87
N ASN A 122 0.93 6.91 11.57
CA ASN A 122 0.68 7.63 12.81
C ASN A 122 -0.10 6.77 13.82
N PRO A 123 0.54 5.80 14.49
CA PRO A 123 -0.13 4.95 15.50
C PRO A 123 -0.80 5.75 16.62
N ASN A 124 -0.23 6.89 17.01
CA ASN A 124 -0.83 7.78 18.01
C ASN A 124 -2.14 8.43 17.56
N GLY A 125 -2.44 8.44 16.26
CA GLY A 125 -3.70 8.89 15.69
C GLY A 125 -4.82 7.85 15.77
N ILE A 126 -4.56 6.62 16.23
CA ILE A 126 -5.58 5.57 16.40
C ILE A 126 -6.48 5.90 17.61
N ASP A 127 -7.78 5.60 17.48
CA ASP A 127 -8.75 5.80 18.56
C ASP A 127 -8.51 4.83 19.73
N LYS A 128 -8.00 5.40 20.83
CA LYS A 128 -7.70 4.68 22.09
C LYS A 128 -8.94 4.18 22.83
N SER A 129 -10.13 4.66 22.47
CA SER A 129 -11.38 4.15 23.04
C SER A 129 -11.82 2.83 22.41
N ILE A 130 -11.28 2.50 21.24
CA ILE A 130 -11.61 1.28 20.49
C ILE A 130 -10.45 0.29 20.53
N VAL A 131 -9.22 0.77 20.30
CA VAL A 131 -8.02 -0.08 20.26
C VAL A 131 -7.26 0.01 21.59
N HIS A 132 -6.89 -1.14 22.14
CA HIS A 132 -6.20 -1.21 23.42
C HIS A 132 -4.88 -0.41 23.39
N PRO A 133 -4.55 0.39 24.43
CA PRO A 133 -3.32 1.20 24.46
C PRO A 133 -2.03 0.41 24.24
N ASP A 134 -1.94 -0.82 24.76
CA ASP A 134 -0.76 -1.68 24.56
C ASP A 134 -0.55 -2.08 23.10
N ALA A 135 -1.63 -2.27 22.34
CA ALA A 135 -1.54 -2.53 20.90
C ALA A 135 -1.02 -1.30 20.15
N ILE A 136 -1.48 -0.11 20.52
CA ILE A 136 -0.98 1.15 19.93
C ILE A 136 0.51 1.35 20.27
N ALA A 137 0.92 1.06 21.50
CA ALA A 137 2.33 1.12 21.91
C ALA A 137 3.19 0.14 21.11
N TYR A 138 2.72 -1.10 20.92
CA TYR A 138 3.38 -2.10 20.08
C TYR A 138 3.52 -1.62 18.62
N LEU A 139 2.45 -1.03 18.06
CA LEU A 139 2.49 -0.51 16.69
C LEU A 139 3.51 0.64 16.56
N GLU A 140 3.53 1.58 17.51
CA GLU A 140 4.48 2.70 17.53
C GLU A 140 5.94 2.21 17.63
N GLU A 141 6.22 1.23 18.49
CA GLU A 141 7.57 0.73 18.71
C GLU A 141 8.07 -0.18 17.58
N CYS A 142 7.20 -1.08 17.09
CA CYS A 142 7.64 -2.22 16.27
C CYS A 142 7.12 -2.21 14.84
N LYS A 143 6.01 -1.51 14.55
CA LYS A 143 5.28 -1.62 13.27
C LYS A 143 4.98 -0.28 12.61
N ARG A 144 5.57 0.81 13.09
CA ARG A 144 5.41 2.12 12.48
C ARG A 144 6.17 2.17 11.15
N ILE A 145 5.57 2.79 10.14
CA ILE A 145 6.26 3.16 8.91
C ILE A 145 7.16 4.36 9.20
N ASP A 146 8.47 4.11 9.23
CA ASP A 146 9.48 5.15 9.37
C ASP A 146 9.91 5.67 7.99
N LEU A 147 9.58 6.93 7.71
CA LEU A 147 9.89 7.54 6.42
C LEU A 147 11.38 7.64 6.13
N THR A 148 12.24 7.54 7.17
CA THR A 148 13.70 7.69 7.06
C THR A 148 14.44 6.40 6.67
N GLN A 149 13.83 5.23 6.82
CA GLN A 149 14.50 3.95 6.54
C GLN A 149 14.58 3.64 5.04
N THR A 150 13.61 4.11 4.25
CA THR A 150 13.45 3.80 2.82
C THR A 150 13.20 5.07 2.00
N ILE A 151 14.02 6.09 2.27
CA ILE A 151 13.91 7.46 1.70
C ILE A 151 13.65 7.45 0.19
N ARG A 152 14.37 6.63 -0.58
CA ARG A 152 14.25 6.61 -2.04
C ARG A 152 12.87 6.15 -2.54
N SER A 153 12.24 5.21 -1.84
CA SER A 153 10.91 4.69 -2.17
C SER A 153 9.84 5.70 -1.75
N HIS A 154 9.95 6.20 -0.52
CA HIS A 154 8.99 7.15 0.04
C HIS A 154 9.00 8.52 -0.66
N GLN A 155 10.16 8.99 -1.12
CA GLN A 155 10.26 10.20 -1.95
C GLN A 155 9.50 10.10 -3.28
N LYS A 156 9.27 8.87 -3.77
CA LYS A 156 8.45 8.62 -4.96
C LYS A 156 6.98 8.40 -4.62
N GLY A 157 6.61 8.35 -3.34
CA GLY A 157 5.26 7.94 -2.90
C GLY A 157 5.00 6.44 -3.03
N HIS A 158 6.06 5.61 -3.02
CA HIS A 158 5.93 4.15 -3.13
C HIS A 158 5.97 3.49 -1.76
N LEU A 159 5.14 2.47 -1.57
CA LEU A 159 5.26 1.53 -0.46
C LEU A 159 6.37 0.53 -0.73
N THR A 160 6.96 0.02 0.34
CA THR A 160 7.83 -1.15 0.33
C THR A 160 7.07 -2.38 0.84
N MET A 161 7.69 -3.56 0.74
CA MET A 161 7.17 -4.78 1.33
C MET A 161 6.98 -4.65 2.86
N TRP A 162 7.90 -3.98 3.54
CA TRP A 162 7.85 -3.80 4.99
C TRP A 162 6.69 -2.90 5.41
N ASP A 163 6.40 -1.86 4.63
CA ASP A 163 5.25 -0.99 4.89
C ASP A 163 3.94 -1.75 4.81
N ARG A 164 3.81 -2.70 3.87
CA ARG A 164 2.64 -3.58 3.79
C ARG A 164 2.50 -4.50 4.99
N ILE A 165 3.62 -5.05 5.48
CA ILE A 165 3.61 -5.88 6.71
C ILE A 165 3.16 -5.06 7.90
N ASN A 166 3.64 -3.82 8.00
CA ASN A 166 3.27 -2.88 9.06
C ASN A 166 1.79 -2.50 9.00
N MET A 167 1.25 -2.23 7.81
CA MET A 167 -0.18 -2.01 7.59
C MET A 167 -1.03 -3.23 7.96
N SER A 168 -0.58 -4.45 7.63
CA SER A 168 -1.27 -5.69 8.02
C SER A 168 -1.35 -5.83 9.55
N ALA A 169 -0.28 -5.47 10.26
CA ALA A 169 -0.27 -5.51 11.72
C ALA A 169 -1.30 -4.54 12.33
N VAL A 170 -1.53 -3.37 11.73
CA VAL A 170 -2.59 -2.44 12.15
C VAL A 170 -3.96 -3.07 11.98
N ARG A 171 -4.23 -3.66 10.81
CA ARG A 171 -5.50 -4.35 10.54
C ARG A 171 -5.78 -5.45 11.56
N GLU A 172 -4.79 -6.27 11.88
CA GLU A 172 -4.91 -7.33 12.88
C GLU A 172 -5.32 -6.76 14.25
N GLN A 173 -4.81 -5.60 14.66
CA GLN A 173 -5.23 -4.95 15.91
C GLN A 173 -6.67 -4.41 15.85
N PHE A 174 -7.11 -3.89 14.70
CA PHE A 174 -8.51 -3.46 14.51
C PHE A 174 -9.48 -4.64 14.58
N GLU A 175 -9.16 -5.73 13.88
CA GLU A 175 -9.96 -6.96 13.90
C GLU A 175 -10.01 -7.57 15.31
N HIS A 176 -8.87 -7.62 16.02
CA HIS A 176 -8.84 -8.13 17.38
C HIS A 176 -9.69 -7.29 18.34
N SER A 177 -9.64 -5.96 18.21
CA SER A 177 -10.43 -5.05 19.03
C SER A 177 -11.93 -5.18 18.77
N ALA A 178 -12.32 -5.37 17.50
CA ALA A 178 -13.72 -5.63 17.14
C ALA A 178 -14.26 -6.92 17.78
N LEU A 179 -13.46 -8.01 17.76
CA LEU A 179 -13.84 -9.28 18.39
C LEU A 179 -14.02 -9.17 19.91
N LEU A 180 -13.18 -8.39 20.60
CA LEU A 180 -13.33 -8.15 22.04
C LEU A 180 -14.60 -7.36 22.35
N ALA A 181 -14.90 -6.34 21.56
CA ALA A 181 -16.12 -5.54 21.73
C ALA A 181 -17.40 -6.37 21.51
N GLU A 182 -17.39 -7.30 20.56
CA GLU A 182 -18.50 -8.25 20.37
C GLU A 182 -18.64 -9.22 21.56
N ALA A 183 -17.53 -9.71 22.11
CA ALA A 183 -17.55 -10.63 23.25
C ALA A 183 -18.13 -9.99 24.54
N ASP A 184 -17.86 -8.71 24.78
CA ASP A 184 -18.38 -7.98 25.94
C ASP A 184 -19.86 -7.62 25.84
N SER A 185 -20.46 -7.76 24.65
CA SER A 185 -21.87 -7.43 24.39
C SER A 185 -22.86 -8.56 24.70
N HIS A 186 -22.36 -9.74 25.09
CA HIS A 186 -23.11 -10.96 25.36
C HIS A 186 -23.08 -11.38 26.83
#